data_AF-A0A2V3HEU4-F1
#
_entry.id   AF-A0A2V3HEU4-F1
#
_cell.length_a   1.000
_cell.length_b   1.000
_cell.length_c   1.000
_cell.angle_alpha   90.00
_cell.angle_beta   90.00
_cell.angle_gamma   90.00
#
_symmetry.space_group_name_H-M   'P 1'
#
loop_
_entity.id
_entity.type
_entity.pdbx_description
1 polymer ?
#
loop_
_entity_poly.entity_id
_entity_poly.type
_entity_poly.pdbx_seq_one_letter_code
_entity_poly.pdbx_strand_id
1 'polypeptide(L)'
;AGLRPSKAALVHTFAEFGFGMNPRAKLVGSPLEDLVYRGGAYFGFGNNMALGGTTAVPLNMRGVARKTTIQLEDVDLVLKGKVTAKVR
;
A
#
# COMPACT_ATOMS: atom_id res chain seq x y z
N ALA A 1 -14.64 17.57 -15.30
CA ALA A 1 -15.76 16.60 -15.22
C ALA A 1 -15.85 16.10 -13.78
N GLY A 2 -16.96 16.34 -13.11
CA GLY A 2 -17.16 15.96 -11.70
C GLY A 2 -17.42 14.46 -11.54
N LEU A 3 -17.09 13.92 -10.38
CA LEU A 3 -17.37 12.54 -10.03
C LEU A 3 -18.89 12.36 -9.83
N ARG A 4 -19.49 11.31 -10.41
CA ARG A 4 -20.91 10.98 -10.13
C ARG A 4 -21.06 10.68 -8.63
N PRO A 5 -22.12 11.17 -7.95
CA PRO A 5 -22.33 10.95 -6.52
C PRO A 5 -22.29 9.48 -6.11
N SER A 6 -22.82 8.58 -6.95
CA SER A 6 -22.78 7.14 -6.74
C SER A 6 -21.37 6.53 -6.70
N LYS A 7 -20.41 7.16 -7.37
CA LYS A 7 -18.99 6.74 -7.36
C LYS A 7 -18.15 7.48 -6.33
N ALA A 8 -18.67 8.57 -5.73
CA ALA A 8 -17.97 9.31 -4.70
C ALA A 8 -17.77 8.50 -3.42
N ALA A 9 -18.77 7.70 -3.02
CA ALA A 9 -18.63 6.78 -1.89
C ALA A 9 -17.51 5.74 -2.11
N LEU A 10 -17.26 5.34 -3.36
CA LEU A 10 -16.26 4.32 -3.69
C LEU A 10 -14.82 4.83 -3.60
N VAL A 11 -14.60 6.15 -3.49
CA VAL A 11 -13.26 6.76 -3.41
C VAL A 11 -12.48 6.28 -2.18
N HIS A 12 -13.18 5.94 -1.10
CA HIS A 12 -12.60 5.44 0.15
C HIS A 12 -12.25 3.95 0.11
N THR A 13 -12.47 3.26 -1.02
CA THR A 13 -12.16 1.82 -1.15
C THR A 13 -10.67 1.59 -0.97
N PHE A 14 -10.31 0.67 -0.07
CA PHE A 14 -8.94 0.20 0.05
C PHE A 14 -8.61 -0.69 -1.16
N ALA A 15 -7.69 -0.22 -1.99
CA ALA A 15 -7.43 -0.80 -3.30
C ALA A 15 -6.21 -1.72 -3.32
N GLU A 16 -5.15 -1.36 -2.61
CA GLU A 16 -3.87 -2.06 -2.67
C GLU A 16 -3.16 -1.98 -1.32
N PHE A 17 -2.49 -3.06 -0.94
CA PHE A 17 -1.54 -3.09 0.17
C PHE A 17 -0.29 -3.81 -0.28
N GLY A 18 0.86 -3.27 0.09
CA GLY A 18 2.13 -3.94 -0.11
C GLY A 18 3.22 -3.40 0.79
N PHE A 19 4.37 -4.05 0.76
CA PHE A 19 5.53 -3.60 1.51
C PHE A 19 6.79 -3.75 0.68
N GLY A 20 7.70 -2.81 0.87
CA GLY A 20 8.93 -2.78 0.11
C GLY A 20 9.93 -3.79 0.65
N MET A 21 10.66 -4.43 -0.27
CA MET A 21 11.71 -5.39 0.05
C MET A 21 13.09 -4.95 -0.44
N ASN A 22 13.18 -3.88 -1.23
CA ASN A 22 14.42 -3.45 -1.86
C ASN A 22 15.32 -2.70 -0.85
N PRO A 23 16.47 -3.25 -0.43
CA PRO A 23 17.35 -2.59 0.52
C PRO A 23 18.09 -1.38 -0.07
N ARG A 24 18.12 -1.24 -1.40
CA ARG A 24 18.78 -0.12 -2.09
C ARG A 24 17.87 1.09 -2.25
N ALA A 25 16.56 0.88 -2.16
CA ALA A 25 15.58 1.96 -2.29
C ALA A 25 15.66 2.88 -1.08
N LYS A 26 15.52 4.17 -1.34
CA LYS A 26 15.46 5.22 -0.32
C LYS A 26 14.15 5.98 -0.47
N LEU A 27 13.69 6.56 0.63
CA LEU A 27 12.48 7.38 0.59
C LEU A 27 12.82 8.79 0.09
N VAL A 28 12.59 9.03 -1.19
CA VAL A 28 13.00 10.23 -1.92
C VAL A 28 11.81 11.04 -2.44
N GLY A 29 10.57 10.60 -2.20
CA GLY A 29 9.36 11.22 -2.73
C GLY A 29 9.04 10.79 -4.16
N SER A 30 9.74 9.77 -4.68
CA SER A 30 9.45 9.16 -5.96
C SER A 30 8.47 8.01 -5.73
N PRO A 31 7.29 8.01 -6.36
CA PRO A 31 6.32 6.94 -6.19
C PRO A 31 6.91 5.56 -6.47
N LEU A 32 7.78 5.41 -7.48
CA LEU A 32 8.34 4.10 -7.82
C LEU A 32 9.34 3.60 -6.77
N GLU A 33 10.16 4.49 -6.22
CA GLU A 33 11.21 4.11 -5.26
C GLU A 33 10.63 3.93 -3.85
N ASP A 34 9.72 4.82 -3.46
CA ASP A 34 9.12 4.80 -2.12
C ASP A 34 8.23 3.57 -1.91
N LEU A 35 7.58 3.04 -2.96
CA LEU A 35 6.77 1.81 -2.89
C LEU A 35 7.61 0.57 -2.62
N VAL A 36 8.87 0.55 -3.06
CA VAL A 36 9.77 -0.62 -2.90
C VAL A 36 10.73 -0.48 -1.72
N TYR A 37 10.65 0.62 -0.95
CA TYR A 37 11.48 0.91 0.21
C TYR A 37 11.43 -0.19 1.28
N ARG A 38 12.57 -0.84 1.55
CA ARG A 38 12.65 -1.91 2.55
C ARG A 38 12.26 -1.41 3.94
N GLY A 39 11.29 -2.08 4.55
CA GLY A 39 10.77 -1.70 5.88
C GLY A 39 9.73 -0.59 5.87
N GLY A 40 9.33 -0.14 4.67
CA GLY A 40 8.10 0.62 4.46
C GLY A 40 6.95 -0.27 4.04
N ALA A 41 5.73 0.16 4.35
CA ALA A 41 4.52 -0.37 3.75
C ALA A 41 3.87 0.73 2.92
N TYR A 42 3.12 0.34 1.91
CA TYR A 42 2.31 1.26 1.13
C TYR A 42 0.87 0.77 1.06
N PHE A 43 -0.04 1.72 0.92
CA PHE A 43 -1.47 1.47 0.82
C PHE A 43 -2.06 2.38 -0.24
N GLY A 44 -2.94 1.82 -1.06
CA GLY A 44 -3.64 2.50 -2.14
C GLY A 44 -5.13 2.62 -1.84
N PHE A 45 -5.74 3.77 -2.16
CA PHE A 45 -7.19 3.97 -2.11
C PHE A 45 -7.74 4.33 -3.49
N GLY A 46 -8.96 3.86 -3.76
CA GLY A 46 -9.73 4.16 -4.96
C GLY A 46 -9.82 2.96 -5.91
N ASN A 47 -9.21 3.08 -7.10
CA ASN A 47 -9.36 2.08 -8.16
C ASN A 47 -8.61 0.78 -7.83
N ASN A 48 -9.34 -0.34 -7.81
CA ASN A 48 -8.79 -1.69 -7.60
C ASN A 48 -9.04 -2.66 -8.77
N MET A 49 -9.57 -2.17 -9.90
CA MET A 49 -9.85 -3.01 -11.08
C MET A 49 -8.59 -3.71 -11.62
N ALA A 50 -7.43 -3.06 -11.54
CA ALA A 50 -6.16 -3.62 -11.99
C ALA A 50 -5.72 -4.86 -11.19
N LEU A 51 -6.21 -5.00 -9.95
CA LEU A 51 -5.91 -6.11 -9.05
C LEU A 51 -7.08 -7.13 -8.98
N GLY A 52 -8.07 -7.01 -9.86
CA GLY A 52 -9.24 -7.89 -9.90
C GLY A 52 -10.39 -7.50 -8.97
N GLY A 53 -10.35 -6.29 -8.38
CA GLY A 53 -11.46 -5.76 -7.60
C GLY A 53 -12.61 -5.22 -8.46
N THR A 54 -13.67 -4.75 -7.81
CA THR A 54 -14.93 -4.29 -8.45
C THR A 54 -15.07 -2.77 -8.52
N THR A 55 -14.14 -2.02 -7.94
CA THR A 55 -14.24 -0.56 -7.78
C THR A 55 -13.53 0.17 -8.92
N ALA A 56 -14.32 0.73 -9.83
CA ALA A 56 -13.85 1.54 -10.95
C ALA A 56 -14.07 3.05 -10.71
N VAL A 57 -13.09 3.69 -10.07
CA VAL A 57 -13.00 5.15 -9.88
C VAL A 57 -11.73 5.70 -10.56
N PRO A 58 -11.72 6.96 -11.02
CA PRO A 58 -10.54 7.58 -11.63
C PRO A 58 -9.44 7.95 -10.63
N LEU A 59 -9.69 7.83 -9.32
CA LEU A 59 -8.72 8.15 -8.29
C LEU A 59 -7.94 6.89 -7.90
N ASN A 60 -6.62 7.00 -7.82
CA ASN A 60 -5.76 6.03 -7.16
C ASN A 60 -4.71 6.83 -6.37
N MET A 61 -4.89 6.92 -5.06
CA MET A 61 -3.95 7.60 -4.17
C MET A 61 -3.17 6.57 -3.38
N ARG A 62 -1.85 6.67 -3.40
CA ARG A 62 -0.95 5.76 -2.70
C ARG A 62 -0.22 6.52 -1.59
N GLY A 63 -0.31 6.01 -0.38
CA GLY A 63 0.46 6.49 0.77
C GLY A 63 1.56 5.49 1.12
N VAL A 64 2.68 6.00 1.62
CA VAL A 64 3.80 5.18 2.12
C VAL A 64 4.01 5.48 3.60
N ALA A 65 4.09 4.43 4.41
CA ALA A 65 4.38 4.49 5.83
C ALA A 65 5.80 4.00 6.11
N ARG A 66 6.50 4.71 6.99
CA ARG A 66 7.87 4.38 7.43
C ARG A 66 7.84 3.56 8.72
N LYS A 67 8.85 2.71 8.93
CA LYS A 67 9.05 1.93 10.17
C LYS A 67 7.80 1.11 10.55
N THR A 68 7.19 0.47 9.56
CA THR A 68 5.95 -0.28 9.76
C THR A 68 6.20 -1.60 10.47
N THR A 69 5.17 -2.09 11.16
CA THR A 69 5.09 -3.47 11.64
C THR A 69 3.96 -4.13 10.86
N ILE A 70 4.25 -5.24 10.20
CA ILE A 70 3.32 -5.99 9.34
C ILE A 70 3.28 -7.41 9.87
N GLN A 71 2.07 -7.86 10.19
CA GLN A 71 1.80 -9.16 10.78
C GLN A 71 0.77 -9.85 9.90
N LEU A 72 1.01 -11.12 9.61
CA LEU A 72 0.06 -11.98 8.92
C LEU A 72 -0.27 -13.13 9.85
N GLU A 73 -1.43 -13.05 10.50
CA GLU A 73 -1.85 -14.00 11.53
C GLU A 73 -0.77 -14.16 12.61
N ASP A 74 -0.14 -15.33 12.67
CA ASP A 74 0.91 -15.66 13.66
C ASP A 74 2.33 -15.35 13.15
N VAL A 75 2.48 -14.77 11.95
CA VAL A 75 3.80 -14.46 11.37
C VAL A 75 4.07 -12.97 11.38
N ASP A 76 5.14 -12.58 12.08
CA ASP A 76 5.70 -11.24 11.95
C ASP A 76 6.49 -11.16 10.64
N LEU A 77 5.99 -10.39 9.65
CA LEU A 77 6.64 -10.17 8.33
C LEU A 77 7.60 -8.97 8.34
N VAL A 78 7.21 -7.92 9.03
CA VAL A 78 8.05 -6.73 9.21
C VAL A 78 7.87 -6.26 10.64
N LEU A 79 8.95 -5.96 11.34
CA LEU A 79 8.90 -5.52 12.73
C LEU A 79 9.72 -4.23 12.87
N LYS A 80 9.05 -3.11 13.12
CA LYS A 80 9.67 -1.76 13.22
C LYS A 80 10.56 -1.43 12.01
N GLY A 81 10.13 -1.79 10.80
CA GLY A 81 10.88 -1.61 9.55
C GLY A 81 11.98 -2.65 9.28
N LYS A 82 12.15 -3.67 10.13
CA LYS A 82 13.02 -4.81 9.82
C LYS A 82 12.19 -5.95 9.26
N VAL A 83 12.45 -6.34 8.02
CA VAL A 83 11.83 -7.52 7.42
C VAL A 83 12.26 -8.75 8.21
N THR A 84 11.29 -9.51 8.72
CA THR A 84 11.46 -10.75 9.47
C THR A 84 10.43 -11.78 8.98
N ALA A 85 10.65 -13.06 9.20
CA ALA A 85 9.69 -14.09 8.85
C ALA A 85 9.61 -15.05 10.04
N LYS A 86 9.30 -14.47 11.20
CA LYS A 86 9.27 -15.20 12.45
C LYS A 86 7.83 -15.58 12.76
N VAL A 87 7.58 -16.88 12.86
CA VAL A 87 6.33 -17.42 13.41
C VAL A 87 6.37 -17.21 14.92
N ARG A 88 5.28 -16.67 15.47
CA ARG A 88 5.07 -16.52 16.91
C ARG A 88 4.85 -17.86 17.59
#